data_AF-A0A8J8JTT9-F1
#
_entry.id   AF-A0A8J8JTT9-F1
#
_cell.length_a   1.000
_cell.length_b   1.000
_cell.length_c   1.000
_cell.angle_alpha   90.00
_cell.angle_beta   90.00
_cell.angle_gamma   90.00
#
_symmetry.space_group_name_H-M   'P 1'
#
loop_
_entity.id
_entity.type
_entity.pdbx_description
1 polymer ?
#
loop_
_entity_poly.entity_id
_entity_poly.type
_entity_poly.pdbx_seq_one_letter_code
_entity_poly.pdbx_strand_id
1 'polypeptide(L)'
;MERDKDKNMNGDRFFLDTAYVLALLNPNDVYHEQAKALLPSVRVAHEVWITEAILLEIGNALARSNRSTAVAFINSCYTTPN
;
A
#
# COMPACT_ATOMS: atom_id res chain seq x y z
N MET A 1 33.20 -3.93 -19.18
CA MET A 1 32.51 -3.53 -17.94
C MET A 1 31.21 -2.89 -18.36
N GLU A 2 30.15 -3.68 -18.42
CA GLU A 2 28.84 -3.23 -18.88
C GLU A 2 27.81 -3.81 -17.91
N ARG A 3 27.55 -3.04 -16.85
CA ARG A 3 26.45 -3.24 -15.90
C ARG A 3 26.04 -1.87 -15.42
N ASP A 4 25.21 -1.18 -16.21
CA ASP A 4 24.33 -0.09 -15.73
C ASP A 4 23.56 0.55 -16.91
N LYS A 5 22.86 -0.23 -17.73
CA LYS A 5 21.92 0.32 -18.73
C LYS A 5 20.48 -0.20 -18.67
N ASP A 6 20.16 -1.13 -17.76
CA ASP A 6 18.80 -1.70 -17.61
C ASP A 6 18.07 -1.27 -16.32
N LYS A 7 18.46 -0.18 -15.67
CA LYS A 7 17.82 0.29 -14.42
C LYS A 7 16.49 1.03 -14.61
N ASN A 8 15.88 0.98 -15.80
CA ASN A 8 14.71 1.82 -16.09
C ASN A 8 13.59 1.11 -16.87
N MET A 9 13.12 -0.03 -16.35
CA MET A 9 11.83 -0.63 -16.71
C MET A 9 11.15 -1.15 -15.42
N ASN A 10 10.72 -0.24 -14.56
CA ASN A 10 9.59 -0.39 -13.61
C ASN A 10 9.36 -1.80 -13.00
N GLY A 11 10.43 -2.45 -12.52
CA GLY A 11 10.44 -3.84 -12.04
C GLY A 11 10.35 -3.95 -10.52
N ASP A 12 10.02 -2.85 -9.85
CA ASP A 12 9.86 -2.83 -8.41
C ASP A 12 8.65 -3.66 -8.02
N ARG A 13 8.80 -4.44 -6.97
CA ARG A 13 7.76 -5.29 -6.41
C ARG A 13 7.61 -4.96 -4.95
N PHE A 14 6.40 -4.63 -4.54
CA PHE A 14 6.12 -4.23 -3.16
C PHE A 14 5.25 -5.26 -2.46
N PHE A 15 5.51 -5.41 -1.18
CA PHE A 15 4.62 -6.07 -0.25
C PHE A 15 4.14 -5.01 0.74
N LEU A 16 2.85 -4.76 0.81
CA LEU A 16 2.28 -3.76 1.71
C LEU A 16 2.13 -4.36 3.10
N ASP A 17 2.57 -3.63 4.12
CA ASP A 17 2.31 -3.96 5.52
C ASP A 17 1.16 -3.11 6.09
N THR A 18 0.70 -3.47 7.29
CA THR A 18 -0.36 -2.77 7.99
C THR A 18 0.01 -1.32 8.31
N ALA A 19 1.25 -1.08 8.74
CA ALA A 19 1.70 0.24 9.18
C ALA A 19 1.71 1.26 8.03
N TYR A 20 2.22 0.88 6.86
CA TYR A 20 2.20 1.69 5.66
C TYR A 20 0.78 2.07 5.26
N VAL A 21 -0.13 1.09 5.24
CA VAL A 21 -1.53 1.36 4.86
C VAL A 21 -2.21 2.27 5.87
N LEU A 22 -2.02 2.05 7.18
CA LEU A 22 -2.60 2.91 8.21
C LEU A 22 -2.07 4.34 8.12
N ALA A 23 -0.76 4.51 7.92
CA ALA A 23 -0.17 5.83 7.72
C ALA A 23 -0.69 6.50 6.45
N LEU A 24 -0.86 5.75 5.35
CA LEU A 24 -1.40 6.28 4.10
C LEU A 24 -2.86 6.73 4.23
N LEU A 25 -3.68 6.00 4.98
CA LEU A 25 -5.13 6.26 5.10
C LEU A 25 -5.50 7.26 6.20
N ASN A 26 -4.59 7.59 7.12
CA ASN A 26 -4.82 8.50 8.23
C ASN A 26 -3.97 9.79 8.09
N PRO A 27 -4.57 10.94 7.72
CA PRO A 27 -3.85 12.21 7.61
C PRO A 27 -3.19 12.72 8.89
N ASN A 28 -3.63 12.24 10.06
CA ASN A 28 -3.05 12.60 11.36
C ASN A 28 -1.93 11.67 11.80
N ASP A 29 -1.57 10.66 11.00
CA ASP A 29 -0.45 9.78 11.28
C ASP A 29 0.88 10.53 11.08
N VAL A 30 1.83 10.33 12.00
CA VAL A 30 3.14 11.00 11.94
C VAL A 30 3.97 10.59 10.70
N TYR A 31 3.63 9.46 10.08
CA TYR A 31 4.25 8.97 8.85
C TYR A 31 3.40 9.20 7.60
N HIS A 32 2.29 9.96 7.69
CA HIS A 32 1.37 10.14 6.57
C HIS A 32 2.07 10.67 5.31
N GLU A 33 2.90 11.71 5.46
CA GLU A 33 3.59 12.30 4.32
C GLU A 33 4.65 11.37 3.71
N GLN A 34 5.35 10.57 4.53
CA GLN A 34 6.27 9.56 4.03
C GLN A 34 5.53 8.44 3.27
N ALA A 35 4.42 7.95 3.81
CA ALA A 35 3.61 6.92 3.15
C ALA A 35 3.05 7.45 1.81
N LYS A 36 2.57 8.68 1.80
CA LYS A 36 2.07 9.35 0.59
C LYS A 36 3.17 9.59 -0.45
N ALA A 37 4.40 9.89 -0.03
CA ALA A 37 5.54 10.05 -0.93
C ALA A 37 5.95 8.74 -1.62
N LEU A 38 5.68 7.58 -1.02
CA LEU A 38 5.93 6.26 -1.61
C LEU A 38 4.82 5.80 -2.56
N LEU A 39 3.62 6.39 -2.47
CA LEU A 39 2.47 5.98 -3.26
C LEU A 39 2.70 6.02 -4.79
N PRO A 40 3.40 7.01 -5.38
CA PRO A 40 3.72 6.99 -6.81
C PRO A 40 4.49 5.73 -7.22
N SER A 41 5.48 5.30 -6.44
CA SER A 41 6.25 4.08 -6.70
C SER A 41 5.38 2.84 -6.60
N VAL A 42 4.51 2.76 -5.58
CA VAL A 42 3.56 1.64 -5.44
C VAL A 42 2.59 1.56 -6.62
N ARG A 43 2.11 2.70 -7.14
CA ARG A 43 1.16 2.74 -8.26
C ARG A 43 1.73 2.25 -9.58
N VAL A 44 3.03 2.43 -9.79
CA VAL A 44 3.70 2.00 -11.02
C VAL A 44 4.36 0.64 -10.86
N ALA A 45 4.48 0.09 -9.66
CA ALA A 45 5.18 -1.17 -9.42
C ALA A 45 4.70 -2.31 -10.32
N HIS A 46 5.62 -3.21 -10.67
CA HIS A 46 5.31 -4.41 -11.45
C HIS A 46 4.33 -5.32 -10.72
N GLU A 47 4.54 -5.51 -9.42
CA GLU A 47 3.68 -6.31 -8.55
C GLU A 47 3.50 -5.62 -7.20
N VAL A 48 2.28 -5.66 -6.68
CA VAL A 48 1.95 -5.23 -5.32
C VAL A 48 1.18 -6.34 -4.64
N TRP A 49 1.73 -6.85 -3.54
CA TRP A 49 1.12 -7.90 -2.75
C TRP A 49 0.62 -7.40 -1.41
N ILE A 50 -0.46 -8.01 -0.95
CA ILE A 50 -1.03 -7.86 0.38
C ILE A 50 -1.63 -9.22 0.77
N THR A 51 -1.65 -9.54 2.06
CA THR A 51 -2.23 -10.80 2.54
C THR A 51 -3.55 -10.55 3.25
N GLU A 52 -4.37 -11.61 3.33
CA GLU A 52 -5.60 -11.64 4.13
C GLU A 52 -5.37 -11.22 5.59
N ALA A 53 -4.24 -11.62 6.20
CA ALA A 53 -3.91 -11.23 7.56
C ALA A 53 -3.76 -9.71 7.71
N ILE A 54 -3.11 -9.06 6.75
CA ILE A 54 -2.92 -7.60 6.74
C ILE A 54 -4.24 -6.88 6.51
N LEU A 55 -5.11 -7.39 5.63
CA LEU A 55 -6.46 -6.85 5.46
C LEU A 55 -7.28 -6.94 6.77
N LEU A 56 -7.16 -8.04 7.52
CA LEU A 56 -7.80 -8.21 8.82
C LEU A 56 -7.28 -7.22 9.87
N GLU A 57 -5.97 -7.00 9.92
CA GLU A 57 -5.34 -6.03 10.83
C GLU A 57 -5.79 -4.60 10.55
N ILE A 58 -5.83 -4.19 9.27
CA ILE A 58 -6.33 -2.88 8.84
C ILE A 58 -7.81 -2.72 9.22
N GLY A 59 -8.61 -3.74 8.95
CA GLY A 59 -10.03 -3.78 9.30
C GLY A 59 -10.24 -3.57 10.81
N ASN A 60 -9.50 -4.31 11.63
CA ASN A 60 -9.57 -4.20 13.09
C ASN A 60 -9.10 -2.83 13.60
N ALA A 61 -7.98 -2.31 13.09
CA ALA A 61 -7.41 -1.02 13.49
C ALA A 61 -8.34 0.17 13.21
N LEU A 62 -9.08 0.11 12.10
CA LEU A 62 -9.96 1.19 11.65
C LEU A 62 -11.45 0.97 11.99
N ALA A 63 -11.83 -0.19 12.54
CA ALA A 63 -13.23 -0.58 12.76
C ALA A 63 -14.04 0.44 13.57
N ARG A 64 -13.42 1.12 14.54
CA ARG A 64 -14.08 2.10 15.42
C ARG A 64 -13.89 3.55 14.99
N SER A 65 -12.74 3.87 14.40
CA SER A 65 -12.33 5.24 14.10
C SER A 65 -12.67 5.65 12.67
N ASN A 66 -12.55 4.74 11.70
CA ASN A 66 -12.77 5.05 10.30
C ASN A 66 -13.19 3.81 9.48
N ARG A 67 -14.31 3.20 9.87
CA ARG A 67 -14.82 1.96 9.28
C ARG A 67 -15.06 2.08 7.77
N SER A 68 -15.58 3.22 7.30
CA SER A 68 -15.85 3.43 5.87
C SER A 68 -14.58 3.39 5.04
N THR A 69 -13.51 4.04 5.50
CA THR A 69 -12.20 3.99 4.82
C THR A 69 -11.62 2.57 4.82
N ALA A 70 -11.75 1.82 5.92
CA ALA A 70 -11.31 0.43 5.99
C ALA A 70 -12.01 -0.44 4.93
N VAL A 71 -13.34 -0.35 4.87
CA VAL A 71 -14.16 -1.10 3.90
C VAL A 71 -13.81 -0.70 2.47
N ALA A 72 -13.64 0.60 2.20
CA ALA A 72 -13.27 1.07 0.87
C ALA A 72 -11.90 0.53 0.42
N PHE A 73 -10.90 0.56 1.30
CA PHE A 73 -9.57 0.03 1.02
C PHE A 73 -9.61 -1.49 0.75
N ILE A 74 -10.22 -2.26 1.66
CA ILE A 74 -10.30 -3.73 1.52
C ILE A 74 -11.03 -4.13 0.24
N ASN A 75 -12.16 -3.48 -0.06
CA ASN A 75 -12.89 -3.74 -1.31
C ASN A 75 -12.03 -3.42 -2.53
N SER A 76 -11.26 -2.33 -2.50
CA SER A 76 -10.36 -1.97 -3.61
C SER A 76 -9.31 -3.06 -3.87
N CYS A 77 -8.78 -3.70 -2.81
CA CYS A 77 -7.84 -4.82 -2.94
C CYS A 77 -8.47 -6.03 -3.66
N TYR A 78 -9.73 -6.37 -3.37
CA TYR A 78 -10.40 -7.49 -4.02
C TYR A 78 -10.88 -7.21 -5.45
N THR A 79 -11.07 -5.94 -5.81
CA THR A 79 -11.53 -5.56 -7.16
C THR A 79 -10.41 -5.16 -8.10
N THR A 80 -9.21 -4.90 -7.57
CA THR A 80 -8.04 -4.59 -8.41
C THR A 80 -7.63 -5.88 -9.14
N PRO A 81 -7.54 -5.88 -10.48
CA PRO A 81 -7.06 -7.03 -11.22
C PRO A 81 -5.64 -7.40 -10.81
N ASN A 82 -5.37 -8.71 -10.71
CA ASN A 82 -4.01 -9.24 -10.58
C ASN A 82 -3.27 -9.20 -11.91
#